data_AF-A0A485KWM8-F1
#
_entry.id   AF-A0A485KWM8-F1
#
_cell.length_a   1.000
_cell.length_b   1.000
_cell.length_c   1.000
_cell.angle_alpha   90.00
_cell.angle_beta   90.00
_cell.angle_gamma   90.00
#
_symmetry.space_group_name_H-M   'P 1'
#
loop_
_entity.id
_entity.type
_entity.pdbx_description
1 polymer ?
#
loop_
_entity_poly.entity_id
_entity_poly.type
_entity_poly.pdbx_seq_one_letter_code
_entity_poly.pdbx_strand_id
1 'polypeptide(L)'
;MIRREEEGNETEALLRAKILLHELKRAVAIESTQQGTSNFKAMARTLLSVIQVQHSVTTTSPSMVPFGLTPENVRDTWGLNDMEKLSMMKEAMRVLLPPEIEARLQTHCCLLCDVFYPTACDDTPLSFSHIHRLPHELAATDTNVRVMEGEKATLEAACEQALVEHIKVLTETTKHLVAVIKCYKLDVHTSYYTPKVEFLQACLSAMQQKIELMTKQLLVETYTDKTLDALADIRRRLEHRHQQATAKRFELEAAVHAANEDPEWKEIRERYAHVQRQIHAKRRVEQSTQGSRSSPPRS
;
A
#
# COMPACT_ATOMS: atom_id res chain seq x y z
N MET A 1 69.82 12.79 6.33
CA MET A 1 69.43 11.48 6.93
C MET A 1 68.47 11.66 8.09
N ILE A 2 68.72 12.60 9.01
CA ILE A 2 67.85 12.86 10.19
C ILE A 2 66.37 13.11 9.83
N ARG A 3 66.05 13.94 8.81
CA ARG A 3 64.65 14.20 8.41
C ARG A 3 63.87 12.98 7.85
N ARG A 4 64.56 11.98 7.26
CA ARG A 4 63.88 10.76 6.77
C ARG A 4 63.58 9.77 7.89
N GLU A 5 64.38 9.78 8.94
CA GLU A 5 64.11 8.99 10.14
C GLU A 5 62.97 9.61 10.95
N GLU A 6 62.85 10.94 11.01
CA GLU A 6 61.72 11.64 11.64
C GLU A 6 60.37 11.36 10.94
N GLU A 7 60.31 11.44 9.61
CA GLU A 7 59.08 11.13 8.84
C GLU A 7 58.66 9.65 8.97
N GLY A 8 59.63 8.72 9.03
CA GLY A 8 59.37 7.30 9.30
C GLY A 8 58.80 7.06 10.71
N ASN A 9 59.35 7.76 11.70
CA ASN A 9 58.91 7.65 13.09
C ASN A 9 57.53 8.29 13.31
N GLU A 10 57.20 9.37 12.60
CA GLU A 10 55.87 10.00 12.62
C GLU A 10 54.80 9.13 11.96
N THR A 11 55.10 8.51 10.82
CA THR A 11 54.17 7.59 10.14
C THR A 11 53.95 6.31 10.94
N GLU A 12 55.00 5.79 11.57
CA GLU A 12 54.93 4.66 12.49
C GLU A 12 54.12 5.01 13.75
N ALA A 13 54.37 6.17 14.36
CA ALA A 13 53.58 6.66 15.50
C ALA A 13 52.09 6.84 15.14
N LEU A 14 51.80 7.29 13.92
CA LEU A 14 50.44 7.48 13.42
C LEU A 14 49.74 6.13 13.12
N LEU A 15 50.45 5.15 12.58
CA LEU A 15 49.93 3.79 12.41
C LEU A 15 49.68 3.10 13.74
N ARG A 16 50.62 3.23 14.70
CA ARG A 16 50.44 2.77 16.07
C ARG A 16 49.21 3.44 16.70
N ALA A 17 49.07 4.76 16.58
CA ALA A 17 47.90 5.47 17.09
C ALA A 17 46.57 5.01 16.44
N LYS A 18 46.56 4.71 15.13
CA LYS A 18 45.38 4.17 14.43
C LYS A 18 45.02 2.77 14.90
N ILE A 19 46.00 1.90 15.11
CA ILE A 19 45.80 0.55 15.64
C ILE A 19 45.27 0.62 17.08
N LEU A 20 45.88 1.45 17.93
CA LEU A 20 45.41 1.70 19.29
C LEU A 20 43.96 2.19 19.32
N LEU A 21 43.59 3.10 18.41
CA LEU A 21 42.24 3.66 18.32
C LEU A 21 41.23 2.65 17.78
N HIS A 22 41.61 1.82 16.82
CA HIS A 22 40.78 0.72 16.32
C HIS A 22 40.53 -0.32 17.42
N GLU A 23 41.56 -0.68 18.18
CA GLU A 23 41.45 -1.62 19.29
C GLU A 23 40.66 -1.06 20.47
N LEU A 24 40.78 0.23 20.77
CA LEU A 24 39.93 0.89 21.76
C LEU A 24 38.47 0.89 21.33
N LYS A 25 38.19 1.26 20.07
CA LYS A 25 36.83 1.23 19.52
C LYS A 25 36.20 -0.16 19.60
N ARG A 26 37.00 -1.20 19.32
CA ARG A 26 36.55 -2.61 19.37
C ARG A 26 36.40 -3.12 20.80
N ALA A 27 37.29 -2.76 21.73
CA ALA A 27 37.19 -3.09 23.16
C ALA A 27 35.96 -2.45 23.83
N VAL A 28 35.50 -1.32 23.30
CA VAL A 28 34.24 -0.68 23.71
C VAL A 28 33.01 -1.36 23.10
N ALA A 29 33.11 -1.88 21.87
CA ALA A 29 31.99 -2.49 21.14
C ALA A 29 31.69 -3.95 21.54
N ILE A 30 32.67 -4.71 22.04
CA ILE A 30 32.47 -6.11 22.44
C ILE A 30 32.05 -6.18 23.92
N GLU A 31 30.77 -6.44 24.18
CA GLU A 31 30.28 -6.89 25.48
C GLU A 31 30.62 -8.38 25.68
N SER A 32 31.56 -8.71 26.56
CA SER A 32 31.58 -10.05 27.21
C SER A 32 32.57 -10.18 28.38
N THR A 33 32.00 -10.48 29.56
CA THR A 33 32.36 -11.60 30.47
C THR A 33 33.71 -11.69 31.23
N GLN A 34 34.51 -10.62 31.38
CA GLN A 34 35.60 -10.66 32.38
C GLN A 34 35.48 -9.53 33.42
N GLN A 35 35.10 -9.93 34.64
CA GLN A 35 34.88 -9.07 35.82
C GLN A 35 36.16 -8.44 36.40
N GLY A 36 37.35 -8.76 35.87
CA GLY A 36 38.63 -8.22 36.35
C GLY A 36 39.10 -6.90 35.72
N THR A 37 38.56 -6.50 34.56
CA THR A 37 39.03 -5.32 33.78
C THR A 37 37.98 -4.21 33.64
N SER A 38 37.05 -4.12 34.59
CA SER A 38 35.93 -3.16 34.55
C SER A 38 36.36 -1.69 34.59
N ASN A 39 37.40 -1.36 35.37
CA ASN A 39 37.85 0.01 35.57
C ASN A 39 38.58 0.57 34.34
N PHE A 40 39.40 -0.25 33.67
CA PHE A 40 40.09 0.14 32.44
C PHE A 40 39.10 0.32 31.28
N LYS A 41 38.14 -0.60 31.13
CA LYS A 41 37.08 -0.49 30.11
C LYS A 41 36.21 0.74 30.33
N ALA A 42 35.87 1.06 31.58
CA ALA A 42 35.14 2.28 31.91
C ALA A 42 35.96 3.53 31.56
N MET A 43 37.26 3.55 31.89
CA MET A 43 38.16 4.67 31.58
C MET A 43 38.35 4.85 30.05
N ALA A 44 38.52 3.76 29.31
CA ALA A 44 38.64 3.75 27.85
C ALA A 44 37.35 4.22 27.16
N ARG A 45 36.18 3.85 27.68
CA ARG A 45 34.87 4.34 27.20
C ARG A 45 34.71 5.84 27.41
N THR A 46 35.04 6.34 28.60
CA THR A 46 34.98 7.76 28.93
C THR A 46 35.95 8.58 28.08
N LEU A 47 37.13 8.06 27.79
CA LEU A 47 38.09 8.73 26.91
C LEU A 47 37.65 8.72 25.44
N LEU A 48 37.11 7.61 24.94
CA LEU A 48 36.60 7.54 23.57
C LEU A 48 35.40 8.44 23.35
N SER A 49 34.47 8.50 24.31
CA SER A 49 33.32 9.40 24.22
C SER A 49 33.77 10.86 24.22
N VAL A 50 34.75 11.22 25.07
CA VAL A 50 35.35 12.56 25.09
C VAL A 50 36.04 12.89 23.77
N ILE A 51 36.86 11.99 23.23
CA ILE A 51 37.57 12.21 21.95
C ILE A 51 36.59 12.30 20.78
N GLN A 52 35.54 11.47 20.77
CA GLN A 52 34.50 11.51 19.74
C GLN A 52 33.68 12.80 19.79
N VAL A 53 33.32 13.27 20.99
CA VAL A 53 32.58 14.53 21.19
C VAL A 53 33.48 15.73 20.87
N GLN A 54 34.76 15.71 21.25
CA GLN A 54 35.71 16.77 20.86
C GLN A 54 35.94 16.79 19.35
N HIS A 55 36.05 15.62 18.72
CA HIS A 55 36.23 15.53 17.27
C HIS A 55 34.97 15.97 16.51
N SER A 56 33.77 15.61 16.98
CA SER A 56 32.52 16.08 16.37
C SER A 56 32.34 17.59 16.54
N VAL A 57 32.67 18.15 17.71
CA VAL A 57 32.61 19.61 17.99
C VAL A 57 33.66 20.41 17.20
N THR A 58 34.84 19.85 16.91
CA THR A 58 35.90 20.53 16.15
C THR A 58 35.74 20.42 14.63
N THR A 59 35.11 19.36 14.14
CA THR A 59 34.87 19.14 12.70
C THR A 59 33.56 19.74 12.20
N THR A 60 32.62 20.07 13.09
CA THR A 60 31.36 20.72 12.72
C THR A 60 31.48 22.24 12.75
N SER A 61 30.89 22.90 11.75
CA SER A 61 30.83 24.37 11.70
C SER A 61 30.12 24.92 12.95
N PRO A 62 30.57 26.06 13.52
CA PRO A 62 30.14 26.54 14.83
C PRO A 62 28.63 26.82 14.97
N SER A 63 27.87 26.90 13.87
CA SER A 63 26.40 27.08 13.91
C SER A 63 25.59 25.77 13.98
N MET A 64 26.23 24.61 13.99
CA MET A 64 25.57 23.28 13.94
C MET A 64 25.85 22.43 15.18
N VAL A 65 26.54 22.97 16.19
CA VAL A 65 26.81 22.25 17.44
C VAL A 65 25.55 22.28 18.32
N PRO A 66 24.92 21.13 18.64
CA PRO A 66 23.74 21.12 19.49
C PRO A 66 24.09 21.63 20.90
N PHE A 67 23.24 22.50 21.45
CA PHE A 67 23.27 22.98 22.84
C PHE A 67 24.44 23.88 23.27
N GLY A 68 25.10 24.58 22.34
CA GLY A 68 26.12 25.59 22.72
C GLY A 68 27.35 24.99 23.41
N LEU A 69 27.63 23.72 23.15
CA LEU A 69 28.81 23.02 23.64
C LEU A 69 30.05 23.58 22.95
N THR A 70 30.78 24.45 23.63
CA THR A 70 32.14 24.80 23.22
C THR A 70 33.09 23.66 23.63
N PRO A 71 34.21 23.44 22.91
CA PRO A 71 35.19 22.42 23.26
C PRO A 71 35.74 22.62 24.69
N GLU A 72 35.70 23.85 25.19
CA GLU A 72 36.03 24.21 26.57
C GLU A 72 34.97 23.68 27.55
N ASN A 73 33.68 23.90 27.29
CA ASN A 73 32.60 23.40 28.17
C ASN A 73 32.56 21.86 28.27
N VAL A 74 32.90 21.15 27.19
CA VAL A 74 33.04 19.68 27.19
C VAL A 74 34.30 19.25 27.95
N ARG A 75 35.34 20.07 28.00
CA ARG A 75 36.54 19.78 28.79
C ARG A 75 36.27 19.99 30.29
N ASP A 76 35.52 21.04 30.62
CA ASP A 76 35.17 21.45 31.98
C ASP A 76 34.20 20.46 32.65
N THR A 77 33.13 20.08 31.95
CA THR A 77 32.08 19.17 32.48
C THR A 77 32.59 17.76 32.78
N TRP A 78 33.66 17.33 32.12
CA TRP A 78 34.28 16.03 32.31
C TRP A 78 35.54 16.06 33.18
N GLY A 79 35.86 17.21 33.80
CA GLY A 79 36.98 17.35 34.74
C GLY A 79 38.37 17.27 34.09
N LEU A 80 38.47 17.52 32.78
CA LEU A 80 39.71 17.44 31.99
C LEU A 80 40.58 18.72 32.10
N ASN A 81 40.17 19.69 32.93
CA ASN A 81 40.95 20.88 33.28
C ASN A 81 41.96 20.64 34.40
N ASP A 82 41.76 19.60 35.22
CA ASP A 82 42.80 19.12 36.13
C ASP A 82 43.88 18.45 35.28
N MET A 83 44.88 19.25 34.88
CA MET A 83 46.06 18.79 34.14
C MET A 83 46.72 17.61 34.85
N GLU A 84 46.65 17.54 36.18
CA GLU A 84 47.15 16.41 36.98
C GLU A 84 46.32 15.14 36.80
N LYS A 85 44.98 15.21 36.80
CA LYS A 85 44.10 14.05 36.57
C LYS A 85 44.20 13.54 35.14
N LEU A 86 44.29 14.46 34.18
CA LEU A 86 44.51 14.11 32.77
C LEU A 86 45.90 13.45 32.59
N SER A 87 46.92 13.99 33.23
CA SER A 87 48.28 13.43 33.23
C SER A 87 48.30 12.03 33.86
N MET A 88 47.66 11.85 35.02
CA MET A 88 47.53 10.55 35.68
C MET A 88 46.74 9.54 34.84
N MET A 89 45.66 9.96 34.18
CA MET A 89 44.88 9.09 33.28
C MET A 89 45.67 8.72 32.02
N LYS A 90 46.43 9.66 31.46
CA LYS A 90 47.31 9.41 30.31
C LYS A 90 48.45 8.46 30.68
N GLU A 91 49.03 8.61 31.87
CA GLU A 91 50.10 7.73 32.35
C GLU A 91 49.57 6.34 32.73
N ALA A 92 48.41 6.26 33.39
CA ALA A 92 47.72 5.00 33.66
C ALA A 92 47.38 4.26 32.36
N MET A 93 46.92 4.98 31.33
CA MET A 93 46.65 4.40 30.01
C MET A 93 47.95 3.98 29.32
N ARG A 94 49.03 4.74 29.43
CA ARG A 94 50.35 4.38 28.87
C ARG A 94 50.90 3.10 29.50
N VAL A 95 50.60 2.85 30.77
CA VAL A 95 51.06 1.65 31.50
C VAL A 95 50.13 0.45 31.28
N LEU A 96 48.81 0.64 31.24
CA LEU A 96 47.82 -0.45 31.16
C LEU A 96 47.47 -0.86 29.73
N LEU A 97 47.51 0.05 28.77
CA LEU A 97 47.08 -0.20 27.39
C LEU A 97 48.04 -1.12 26.62
N PRO A 98 49.37 -0.95 26.67
CA PRO A 98 50.29 -1.84 25.94
C PRO A 98 50.17 -3.32 26.32
N PRO A 99 50.18 -3.71 27.62
CA PRO A 99 50.11 -5.14 27.97
C PRO A 99 48.75 -5.76 27.64
N GLU A 100 47.65 -5.01 27.72
CA GLU A 100 46.33 -5.51 27.35
C GLU A 100 46.20 -5.70 25.82
N ILE A 101 46.79 -4.79 25.03
CA ILE A 101 46.82 -4.91 23.58
C ILE A 101 47.75 -6.04 23.15
N GLU A 102 48.91 -6.19 23.77
CA GLU A 102 49.83 -7.30 23.52
C GLU A 102 49.16 -8.64 23.86
N ALA A 103 48.48 -8.75 25.00
CA ALA A 103 47.74 -9.96 25.38
C ALA A 103 46.63 -10.29 24.36
N ARG A 104 45.90 -9.28 23.86
CA ARG A 104 44.84 -9.49 22.86
C ARG A 104 45.38 -9.81 21.46
N LEU A 105 46.48 -9.19 21.06
CA LEU A 105 47.17 -9.50 19.81
C LEU A 105 47.71 -10.94 19.88
N GLN A 106 48.28 -11.34 21.01
CA GLN A 106 48.74 -12.70 21.24
C GLN A 106 47.58 -13.69 21.13
N THR A 107 46.44 -13.47 21.80
CA THR A 107 45.30 -14.39 21.70
C THR A 107 44.75 -14.48 20.28
N HIS A 108 44.67 -13.37 19.54
CA HIS A 108 44.25 -13.39 18.15
C HIS A 108 45.25 -14.11 17.24
N CYS A 109 46.55 -13.89 17.41
CA CYS A 109 47.59 -14.60 16.69
C CYS A 109 47.58 -16.10 17.02
N CYS A 110 47.32 -16.49 18.28
CA CYS A 110 47.15 -17.90 18.66
C CYS A 110 45.95 -18.52 17.92
N LEU A 111 44.78 -17.88 17.95
CA LEU A 111 43.59 -18.38 17.25
C LEU A 111 43.80 -18.51 15.73
N LEU A 112 44.49 -17.55 15.12
CA LEU A 112 44.85 -17.65 13.71
C LEU A 112 45.82 -18.82 13.48
N CYS A 113 46.84 -18.96 14.32
CA CYS A 113 47.76 -20.11 14.24
C CYS A 113 47.04 -21.45 14.43
N ASP A 114 46.00 -21.53 15.26
CA ASP A 114 45.22 -22.76 15.45
C ASP A 114 44.45 -23.15 14.17
N VAL A 115 43.98 -22.15 13.43
CA VAL A 115 43.27 -22.35 12.15
C VAL A 115 44.23 -22.75 11.02
N PHE A 116 45.41 -22.12 10.95
CA PHE A 116 46.40 -22.38 9.91
C PHE A 116 47.31 -23.59 10.19
N TYR A 117 47.57 -23.87 11.47
CA TYR A 117 48.51 -24.89 11.95
C TYR A 117 47.94 -25.70 13.13
N PRO A 118 46.87 -26.49 12.92
CA PRO A 118 46.13 -27.19 13.99
C PRO A 118 46.94 -28.26 14.76
N THR A 119 48.15 -28.61 14.32
CA THR A 119 49.02 -29.60 14.97
C THR A 119 50.08 -29.02 15.91
N ALA A 120 50.17 -27.70 16.06
CA ALA A 120 51.18 -27.04 16.90
C ALA A 120 50.68 -26.68 18.32
N CYS A 121 49.39 -26.88 18.60
CA CYS A 121 48.73 -26.39 19.81
C CYS A 121 48.53 -27.50 20.86
N ASP A 122 49.63 -27.97 21.45
CA ASP A 122 49.63 -28.51 22.81
C ASP A 122 50.89 -27.95 23.51
N ASP A 123 50.70 -26.91 24.31
CA ASP A 123 51.62 -26.31 25.29
C ASP A 123 53.00 -25.76 24.84
N THR A 124 53.33 -25.71 23.55
CA THR A 124 54.58 -25.09 23.09
C THR A 124 54.40 -23.61 22.68
N PRO A 125 55.26 -22.68 23.15
CA PRO A 125 55.19 -21.29 22.73
C PRO A 125 55.40 -21.22 21.22
N LEU A 126 54.49 -20.50 20.54
CA LEU A 126 54.47 -20.31 19.09
C LEU A 126 55.89 -20.09 18.53
N SER A 127 56.34 -20.98 17.63
CA SER A 127 57.62 -20.78 16.95
C SER A 127 57.57 -19.48 16.15
N PHE A 128 58.56 -18.61 16.33
CA PHE A 128 58.71 -17.36 15.57
C PHE A 128 58.62 -17.58 14.05
N SER A 129 58.99 -18.76 13.56
CA SER A 129 58.86 -19.13 12.16
C SER A 129 57.41 -19.20 11.66
N HIS A 130 56.45 -19.63 12.48
CA HIS A 130 55.02 -19.64 12.15
C HIS A 130 54.43 -18.23 12.21
N ILE A 131 54.83 -17.42 13.19
CA ILE A 131 54.40 -16.03 13.33
C ILE A 131 54.84 -15.18 12.13
N HIS A 132 56.05 -15.41 11.60
CA HIS A 132 56.54 -14.68 10.42
C HIS A 132 55.87 -15.10 9.11
N ARG A 133 55.34 -16.33 9.02
CA ARG A 133 54.64 -16.83 7.81
C ARG A 133 53.16 -16.50 7.80
N LEU A 134 52.55 -16.33 8.97
CA LEU A 134 51.13 -16.02 9.14
C LEU A 134 50.62 -14.83 8.29
N PRO A 135 51.32 -13.68 8.18
CA PRO A 135 50.84 -12.57 7.36
C PRO A 135 50.80 -12.92 5.86
N HIS A 136 51.74 -13.73 5.38
CA HIS A 136 51.78 -14.16 3.99
C HIS A 136 50.67 -15.17 3.70
N GLU A 137 50.44 -16.13 4.60
CA GLU A 137 49.35 -17.09 4.46
C GLU A 137 47.99 -16.41 4.57
N LEU A 138 47.84 -15.45 5.48
CA LEU A 138 46.63 -14.65 5.60
C LEU A 138 46.36 -13.85 4.31
N ALA A 139 47.38 -13.21 3.73
CA ALA A 139 47.24 -12.51 2.45
C ALA A 139 46.85 -13.46 1.30
N ALA A 140 47.43 -14.66 1.27
CA ALA A 140 47.06 -15.69 0.30
C ALA A 140 45.61 -16.18 0.50
N THR A 141 45.15 -16.34 1.74
CA THR A 141 43.74 -16.69 2.00
C THR A 141 42.78 -15.55 1.69
N ASP A 142 43.12 -14.30 1.99
CA ASP A 142 42.28 -13.13 1.67
C ASP A 142 42.10 -13.00 0.15
N THR A 143 43.16 -13.24 -0.62
CA THR A 143 43.07 -13.26 -2.09
C THR A 143 42.22 -14.42 -2.59
N ASN A 144 42.38 -15.63 -2.05
CA ASN A 144 41.54 -16.79 -2.41
C ASN A 144 40.06 -16.57 -2.05
N VAL A 145 39.77 -16.02 -0.87
CA VAL A 145 38.40 -15.70 -0.44
C VAL A 145 37.77 -14.70 -1.40
N ARG A 146 38.49 -13.63 -1.78
CA ARG A 146 37.98 -12.66 -2.76
C ARG A 146 37.70 -13.28 -4.13
N VAL A 147 38.53 -14.21 -4.59
CA VAL A 147 38.29 -14.94 -5.84
C VAL A 147 37.03 -15.79 -5.73
N MET A 148 36.87 -16.56 -4.64
CA MET A 148 35.69 -17.38 -4.39
C MET A 148 34.41 -16.54 -4.24
N GLU A 149 34.49 -15.37 -3.62
CA GLU A 149 33.38 -14.41 -3.53
C GLU A 149 33.00 -13.87 -4.92
N GLY A 150 33.99 -13.60 -5.77
CA GLY A 150 33.77 -13.21 -7.16
C GLY A 150 33.09 -14.31 -7.98
N GLU A 151 33.59 -15.54 -7.89
CA GLU A 151 32.98 -16.71 -8.55
C GLU A 151 31.55 -16.95 -8.06
N LYS A 152 31.32 -16.88 -6.75
CA LYS A 152 29.99 -16.97 -6.16
C LYS A 152 29.06 -15.90 -6.74
N ALA A 153 29.49 -14.65 -6.80
CA ALA A 153 28.67 -13.56 -7.36
C ALA A 153 28.32 -13.80 -8.84
N THR A 154 29.24 -14.35 -9.63
CA THR A 154 28.96 -14.71 -11.03
C THR A 154 27.95 -15.85 -11.15
N LEU A 155 28.05 -16.87 -10.30
CA LEU A 155 27.11 -17.99 -10.27
C LEU A 155 25.71 -17.54 -9.80
N GLU A 156 25.64 -16.68 -8.78
CA GLU A 156 24.38 -16.09 -8.32
C GLU A 156 23.71 -15.28 -9.43
N ALA A 157 24.49 -14.46 -10.16
CA ALA A 157 23.97 -13.71 -11.31
C ALA A 157 23.48 -14.62 -12.45
N ALA A 158 24.19 -15.72 -12.73
CA ALA A 158 23.77 -16.69 -13.75
C ALA A 158 22.48 -17.43 -13.34
N CYS A 159 22.36 -17.82 -12.07
CA CYS A 159 21.14 -18.42 -11.53
C CYS A 159 19.94 -17.47 -11.60
N GLU A 160 20.13 -16.19 -11.25
CA GLU A 160 19.07 -15.19 -11.33
C GLU A 160 18.60 -14.99 -12.78
N GLN A 161 19.55 -14.93 -13.74
CA GLN A 161 19.22 -14.84 -15.16
C GLN A 161 18.43 -16.06 -15.64
N ALA A 162 18.87 -17.28 -15.31
CA ALA A 162 18.17 -18.51 -15.66
C ALA A 162 16.75 -18.54 -15.06
N LEU A 163 16.59 -18.10 -13.80
CA LEU A 163 15.29 -18.02 -13.15
C LEU A 163 14.34 -17.07 -13.89
N VAL A 164 14.82 -15.89 -14.28
CA VAL A 164 14.05 -14.92 -15.07
C VAL A 164 13.62 -15.51 -16.41
N GLU A 165 14.49 -16.23 -17.10
CA GLU A 165 14.16 -16.92 -18.35
C GLU A 165 13.10 -18.01 -18.15
N HIS A 166 13.24 -18.84 -17.12
CA HIS A 166 12.24 -19.86 -16.78
C HIS A 166 10.87 -19.25 -16.45
N ILE A 167 10.83 -18.16 -15.69
CA ILE A 167 9.59 -17.44 -15.40
C ILE A 167 8.98 -16.87 -16.68
N LYS A 168 9.79 -16.32 -17.59
CA LYS A 168 9.30 -15.84 -18.90
C LYS A 168 8.68 -16.98 -19.72
N VAL A 169 9.36 -18.12 -19.83
CA VAL A 169 8.82 -19.28 -20.56
C VAL A 169 7.53 -19.79 -19.91
N LEU A 170 7.47 -19.87 -18.59
CA LEU A 170 6.27 -20.29 -17.86
C LEU A 170 5.10 -19.33 -18.07
N THR A 171 5.36 -18.02 -18.08
CA THR A 171 4.32 -17.01 -18.33
C THR A 171 3.83 -17.05 -19.78
N GLU A 172 4.71 -17.25 -20.76
CA GLU A 172 4.28 -17.39 -22.16
C GLU A 172 3.49 -18.67 -22.42
N THR A 173 3.93 -19.81 -21.87
CA THR A 173 3.20 -21.08 -21.99
C THR A 173 1.83 -21.03 -21.32
N THR A 174 1.71 -20.41 -20.15
CA THR A 174 0.41 -20.22 -19.48
C THR A 174 -0.50 -19.27 -20.25
N LYS A 175 0.01 -18.16 -20.80
CA LYS A 175 -0.76 -17.29 -21.70
C LYS A 175 -1.28 -18.06 -22.92
N HIS A 176 -0.45 -18.89 -23.53
CA HIS A 176 -0.83 -19.71 -24.66
C HIS A 176 -1.94 -20.71 -24.28
N LEU A 177 -1.80 -21.40 -23.15
CA LEU A 177 -2.85 -22.30 -22.64
C LEU A 177 -4.17 -21.57 -22.39
N VAL A 178 -4.13 -20.36 -21.81
CA VAL A 178 -5.34 -19.55 -21.61
C VAL A 178 -5.97 -19.15 -22.94
N ALA A 179 -5.16 -18.77 -23.94
CA ALA A 179 -5.65 -18.46 -25.28
C ALA A 179 -6.33 -19.67 -25.92
N VAL A 180 -5.68 -20.85 -25.88
CA VAL A 180 -6.25 -22.11 -26.37
C VAL A 180 -7.58 -22.42 -25.68
N ILE A 181 -7.64 -22.33 -24.34
CA ILE A 181 -8.89 -22.57 -23.60
C ILE A 181 -9.98 -21.60 -24.03
N LYS A 182 -9.67 -20.31 -24.22
CA LYS A 182 -10.65 -19.31 -24.65
C LYS A 182 -11.15 -19.59 -26.07
N CYS A 183 -10.24 -19.83 -27.01
CA CYS A 183 -10.60 -20.15 -28.40
C CYS A 183 -11.45 -21.42 -28.46
N TYR A 184 -10.98 -22.54 -27.89
CA TYR A 184 -11.71 -23.79 -27.93
C TYR A 184 -13.06 -23.75 -27.19
N LYS A 185 -13.13 -23.07 -26.03
CA LYS A 185 -14.42 -22.94 -25.32
C LYS A 185 -15.42 -22.06 -26.09
N LEU A 186 -14.96 -20.99 -26.74
CA LEU A 186 -15.83 -20.17 -27.60
C LEU A 186 -16.26 -20.93 -28.86
N ASP A 187 -15.34 -21.65 -29.50
CA ASP A 187 -15.62 -22.36 -30.75
C ASP A 187 -16.62 -23.51 -30.54
N VAL A 188 -16.48 -24.28 -29.45
CA VAL A 188 -17.44 -25.35 -29.12
C VAL A 188 -18.81 -24.77 -28.76
N HIS A 189 -18.86 -23.67 -28.01
CA HIS A 189 -20.13 -23.01 -27.69
C HIS A 189 -20.80 -22.41 -28.93
N THR A 190 -20.06 -21.70 -29.78
CA THR A 190 -20.63 -21.10 -30.99
C THR A 190 -21.05 -22.17 -32.00
N SER A 191 -20.25 -23.21 -32.21
CA SER A 191 -20.57 -24.29 -33.15
C SER A 191 -21.81 -25.10 -32.75
N TYR A 192 -22.04 -25.31 -31.45
CA TYR A 192 -23.20 -26.10 -31.00
C TYR A 192 -24.48 -25.25 -30.85
N TYR A 193 -24.36 -24.02 -30.35
CA TYR A 193 -25.54 -23.21 -30.04
C TYR A 193 -26.10 -22.48 -31.27
N THR A 194 -25.26 -22.09 -32.24
CA THR A 194 -25.72 -21.44 -33.48
C THR A 194 -26.77 -22.27 -34.24
N PRO A 195 -26.52 -23.55 -34.60
CA PRO A 195 -27.52 -24.33 -35.34
C PRO A 195 -28.78 -24.58 -34.51
N LYS A 196 -28.66 -24.66 -33.18
CA LYS A 196 -29.82 -24.80 -32.29
C LYS A 196 -30.68 -23.54 -32.28
N VAL A 197 -30.06 -22.36 -32.25
CA VAL A 197 -30.77 -21.08 -32.31
C VAL A 197 -31.43 -20.90 -33.68
N GLU A 198 -30.71 -21.20 -34.77
CA GLU A 198 -31.26 -21.17 -36.13
C GLU A 198 -32.47 -22.10 -36.28
N PHE A 199 -32.38 -23.33 -35.74
CA PHE A 199 -33.49 -24.27 -35.73
C PHE A 199 -34.70 -23.74 -34.94
N LEU A 200 -34.48 -23.17 -33.76
CA LEU A 200 -35.55 -22.58 -32.95
C LEU A 200 -36.19 -21.37 -33.66
N GLN A 201 -35.38 -20.53 -34.32
CA GLN A 201 -35.86 -19.40 -35.10
C GLN A 201 -36.71 -19.87 -36.29
N ALA A 202 -36.30 -20.93 -36.99
CA ALA A 202 -37.09 -21.54 -38.05
C ALA A 202 -38.43 -22.09 -37.51
N CYS A 203 -38.41 -22.74 -36.35
CA CYS A 203 -39.63 -23.25 -35.71
C CYS A 203 -40.59 -22.11 -35.33
N LEU A 204 -40.07 -21.02 -34.74
CA LEU A 204 -40.87 -19.86 -34.37
C LEU A 204 -41.46 -19.16 -35.61
N SER A 205 -40.68 -19.01 -36.67
CA SER A 205 -41.15 -18.46 -37.93
C SER A 205 -42.28 -19.31 -38.54
N ALA A 206 -42.13 -20.63 -38.54
CA ALA A 206 -43.17 -21.54 -39.00
C ALA A 206 -44.45 -21.47 -38.14
N MET A 207 -44.31 -21.36 -36.82
CA MET A 207 -45.46 -21.18 -35.91
C MET A 207 -46.15 -19.84 -36.15
N GLN A 208 -45.41 -18.76 -36.37
CA GLN A 208 -45.97 -17.45 -36.69
C GLN A 208 -46.78 -17.51 -37.99
N GLN A 209 -46.21 -18.11 -39.04
CA GLN A 209 -46.92 -18.29 -40.31
C GLN A 209 -48.19 -19.13 -40.14
N LYS A 210 -48.14 -20.18 -39.30
CA LYS A 210 -49.33 -20.99 -38.98
C LYS A 210 -50.40 -20.16 -38.26
N ILE A 211 -50.02 -19.33 -37.29
CA ILE A 211 -50.95 -18.43 -36.60
C ILE A 211 -51.57 -17.45 -37.59
N GLU A 212 -50.78 -16.83 -38.46
CA GLU A 212 -51.28 -15.91 -39.49
C GLU A 212 -52.23 -16.59 -40.49
N LEU A 213 -51.97 -17.85 -40.84
CA LEU A 213 -52.88 -18.62 -41.67
C LEU A 213 -54.19 -18.91 -40.95
N MET A 214 -54.12 -19.37 -39.69
CA MET A 214 -55.30 -19.69 -38.89
C MET A 214 -56.15 -18.45 -38.59
N THR A 215 -55.52 -17.29 -38.37
CA THR A 215 -56.27 -16.03 -38.19
C THR A 215 -56.97 -15.63 -39.49
N LYS A 216 -56.32 -15.75 -40.65
CA LYS A 216 -56.97 -15.51 -41.95
C LYS A 216 -58.13 -16.47 -42.20
N GLN A 217 -57.96 -17.76 -41.92
CA GLN A 217 -59.02 -18.76 -42.04
C GLN A 217 -60.21 -18.41 -41.14
N LEU A 218 -59.94 -18.10 -39.86
CA LEU A 218 -60.99 -17.71 -38.91
C LEU A 218 -61.71 -16.43 -39.36
N LEU A 219 -61.00 -15.44 -39.90
CA LEU A 219 -61.63 -14.24 -40.45
C LEU A 219 -62.57 -14.57 -41.62
N VAL A 220 -62.15 -15.45 -42.54
CA VAL A 220 -62.98 -15.87 -43.67
C VAL A 220 -64.21 -16.66 -43.20
N GLU A 221 -64.06 -17.53 -42.20
CA GLU A 221 -65.17 -18.32 -41.65
C GLU A 221 -66.18 -17.46 -40.85
N THR A 222 -65.68 -16.50 -40.07
CA THR A 222 -66.51 -15.65 -39.21
C THR A 222 -67.18 -14.51 -39.98
N TYR A 223 -66.50 -13.93 -40.96
CA TYR A 223 -66.99 -12.80 -41.74
C TYR A 223 -67.39 -13.26 -43.15
N THR A 224 -68.63 -13.69 -43.27
CA THR A 224 -69.28 -13.85 -44.58
C THR A 224 -69.65 -12.49 -45.17
N ASP A 225 -69.78 -12.40 -46.50
CA ASP A 225 -70.13 -11.14 -47.19
C ASP A 225 -71.37 -10.45 -46.58
N LYS A 226 -72.39 -11.23 -46.21
CA LYS A 226 -73.60 -10.72 -45.56
C LYS A 226 -73.32 -10.08 -44.19
N THR A 227 -72.42 -10.66 -43.41
CA THR A 227 -72.03 -10.11 -42.10
C THR A 227 -71.17 -8.86 -42.23
N LEU A 228 -70.33 -8.77 -43.27
CA LEU A 228 -69.53 -7.59 -43.56
C LEU A 228 -70.44 -6.40 -43.95
N ASP A 229 -71.43 -6.63 -44.80
CA ASP A 229 -72.42 -5.61 -45.17
C ASP A 229 -73.19 -5.11 -43.94
N ALA A 230 -73.66 -6.03 -43.10
CA ALA A 230 -74.37 -5.68 -41.86
C ALA A 230 -73.48 -4.89 -40.89
N LEU A 231 -72.21 -5.26 -40.74
CA LEU A 231 -71.26 -4.52 -39.91
C LEU A 231 -70.95 -3.13 -40.49
N ALA A 232 -70.85 -2.99 -41.81
CA ALA A 232 -70.68 -1.70 -42.46
C ALA A 232 -71.88 -0.77 -42.22
N ASP A 233 -73.10 -1.32 -42.27
CA ASP A 233 -74.33 -0.60 -41.93
C ASP A 233 -74.36 -0.18 -40.45
N ILE A 234 -74.00 -1.08 -39.53
CA ILE A 234 -73.91 -0.77 -38.09
C ILE A 234 -72.87 0.32 -37.85
N ARG A 235 -71.69 0.21 -38.47
CA ARG A 235 -70.62 1.21 -38.37
C ARG A 235 -71.09 2.58 -38.87
N ARG A 236 -71.74 2.65 -40.03
CA ARG A 236 -72.30 3.89 -40.56
C ARG A 236 -73.31 4.53 -39.59
N ARG A 237 -74.19 3.72 -39.00
CA ARG A 237 -75.18 4.20 -38.01
C ARG A 237 -74.53 4.69 -36.72
N LEU A 238 -73.53 3.97 -36.22
CA LEU A 238 -72.79 4.35 -35.01
C LEU A 238 -71.98 5.62 -35.23
N GLU A 239 -71.29 5.74 -36.37
CA GLU A 239 -70.53 6.93 -36.74
C GLU A 239 -71.45 8.15 -36.85
N HIS A 240 -72.61 8.00 -37.49
CA HIS A 240 -73.60 9.05 -37.57
C HIS A 240 -74.11 9.49 -36.19
N ARG A 241 -74.41 8.53 -35.30
CA ARG A 241 -74.80 8.83 -33.91
C ARG A 241 -73.69 9.49 -33.13
N HIS A 242 -72.44 9.07 -33.35
CA HIS A 242 -71.27 9.66 -32.70
C HIS A 242 -71.13 11.12 -33.11
N GLN A 243 -71.19 11.41 -34.41
CA GLN A 243 -71.14 12.78 -34.94
C GLN A 243 -72.27 13.66 -34.39
N GLN A 244 -73.50 13.13 -34.31
CA GLN A 244 -74.63 13.83 -33.68
C GLN A 244 -74.39 14.10 -32.19
N ALA A 245 -73.84 13.13 -31.46
CA ALA A 245 -73.54 13.27 -30.04
C ALA A 245 -72.41 14.28 -29.80
N THR A 246 -71.37 14.28 -30.64
CA THR A 246 -70.27 15.26 -30.56
C THR A 246 -70.75 16.66 -30.91
N ALA A 247 -71.62 16.81 -31.92
CA ALA A 247 -72.22 18.09 -32.27
C ALA A 247 -73.07 18.63 -31.10
N LYS A 248 -73.95 17.79 -30.53
CA LYS A 248 -74.74 18.16 -29.34
C LYS A 248 -73.86 18.47 -28.14
N ARG A 249 -72.76 17.73 -27.93
CA ARG A 249 -71.82 18.02 -26.83
C ARG A 249 -71.17 19.39 -27.04
N PHE A 250 -70.72 19.69 -28.26
CA PHE A 250 -70.15 20.98 -28.59
C PHE A 250 -71.16 22.12 -28.39
N GLU A 251 -72.43 21.93 -28.81
CA GLU A 251 -73.52 22.89 -28.56
C GLU A 251 -73.75 23.12 -27.06
N LEU A 252 -73.79 22.05 -26.26
CA LEU A 252 -73.97 22.16 -24.80
C LEU A 252 -72.76 22.78 -24.11
N GLU A 253 -71.54 22.45 -24.53
CA GLU A 253 -70.32 23.08 -24.03
C GLU A 253 -70.33 24.58 -24.34
N ALA A 254 -70.69 24.98 -25.57
CA ALA A 254 -70.87 26.38 -25.94
C ALA A 254 -71.95 27.09 -25.09
N ALA A 255 -73.09 26.43 -24.83
CA ALA A 255 -74.14 26.96 -23.97
C ALA A 255 -73.70 27.11 -22.50
N VAL A 256 -72.93 26.16 -21.97
CA VAL A 256 -72.34 26.24 -20.62
C VAL A 256 -71.30 27.35 -20.57
N HIS A 257 -70.46 27.50 -21.60
CA HIS A 257 -69.52 28.62 -21.68
C HIS A 257 -70.26 29.97 -21.69
N ALA A 258 -71.30 30.13 -22.50
CA ALA A 258 -72.13 31.33 -22.50
C ALA A 258 -72.79 31.60 -21.13
N ALA A 259 -73.36 30.57 -20.49
CA ALA A 259 -73.93 30.69 -19.14
C ALA A 259 -72.86 30.97 -18.07
N ASN A 260 -71.62 30.51 -18.26
CA ASN A 260 -70.51 30.82 -17.37
C ASN A 260 -70.04 32.27 -17.51
N GLU A 261 -70.18 32.86 -18.70
CA GLU A 261 -69.82 34.25 -18.98
C GLU A 261 -70.84 35.26 -18.42
N ASP A 262 -72.08 34.83 -18.18
CA ASP A 262 -73.16 35.60 -17.58
C ASP A 262 -72.77 36.20 -16.20
N PRO A 263 -72.83 37.53 -16.02
CA PRO A 263 -72.43 38.21 -14.79
C PRO A 263 -73.23 37.77 -13.55
N GLU A 264 -74.51 37.47 -13.68
CA GLU A 264 -75.35 37.07 -12.54
C GLU A 264 -74.92 35.71 -11.96
N TRP A 265 -74.57 34.76 -12.83
CA TRP A 265 -74.07 33.45 -12.43
C TRP A 265 -72.67 33.49 -11.80
N LYS A 266 -71.81 34.43 -12.21
CA LYS A 266 -70.51 34.67 -11.56
C LYS A 266 -70.71 35.13 -10.11
N GLU A 267 -71.60 36.08 -9.88
CA GLU A 267 -71.87 36.59 -8.53
C GLU A 267 -72.45 35.51 -7.61
N ILE A 268 -73.40 34.70 -8.09
CA ILE A 268 -73.97 33.58 -7.33
C ILE A 268 -72.89 32.54 -6.96
N ARG A 269 -71.98 32.21 -7.89
CA ARG A 269 -70.86 31.29 -7.61
C ARG A 269 -69.88 31.84 -6.59
N GLU A 270 -69.54 33.12 -6.67
CA GLU A 270 -68.66 33.77 -5.69
C GLU A 270 -69.28 33.76 -4.29
N ARG A 271 -70.58 34.07 -4.19
CA ARG A 271 -71.35 33.97 -2.94
C ARG A 271 -71.38 32.53 -2.42
N TYR A 272 -71.65 31.55 -3.27
CA TYR A 272 -71.67 30.14 -2.87
C TYR A 272 -70.29 29.65 -2.41
N ALA A 273 -69.22 29.97 -3.13
CA ALA A 273 -67.84 29.64 -2.76
C ALA A 273 -67.42 30.35 -1.47
N HIS A 274 -67.91 31.57 -1.22
CA HIS A 274 -67.71 32.25 0.05
C HIS A 274 -68.39 31.49 1.20
N VAL A 275 -69.67 31.11 1.05
CA VAL A 275 -70.41 30.33 2.05
C VAL A 275 -69.76 28.97 2.31
N GLN A 276 -69.35 28.25 1.27
CA GLN A 276 -68.63 26.98 1.43
C GLN A 276 -67.32 27.16 2.20
N ARG A 277 -66.52 28.19 1.89
CA ARG A 277 -65.30 28.51 2.65
C ARG A 277 -65.60 28.78 4.11
N GLN A 278 -66.67 29.52 4.41
CA GLN A 278 -67.11 29.75 5.79
C GLN A 278 -67.52 28.44 6.49
N ILE A 279 -68.26 27.56 5.82
CA ILE A 279 -68.66 26.25 6.36
C ILE A 279 -67.43 25.38 6.65
N HIS A 280 -66.47 25.31 5.72
CA HIS A 280 -65.24 24.55 5.91
C HIS A 280 -64.35 25.14 7.01
N ALA A 281 -64.27 26.48 7.11
CA ALA A 281 -63.56 27.15 8.20
C ALA A 281 -64.20 26.82 9.56
N LYS A 282 -65.53 26.88 9.67
CA LYS A 282 -66.25 26.51 10.89
C LYS A 282 -66.04 25.05 11.26
N ARG A 283 -66.14 24.11 10.30
CA ARG A 283 -65.84 22.68 10.56
C ARG A 283 -64.41 22.46 11.04
N ARG A 284 -63.42 23.16 10.48
CA ARG A 284 -62.02 23.08 10.93
C ARG A 284 -61.86 23.58 12.37
N VAL A 285 -62.53 24.68 12.72
CA VAL A 285 -62.53 25.21 14.09
C VAL A 285 -63.19 24.20 15.04
N GLU A 286 -64.37 23.69 14.73
CA GLU A 286 -65.09 22.71 15.56
C GLU A 286 -64.27 21.42 15.81
N GLN A 287 -63.56 20.93 14.80
CA GLN A 287 -62.64 19.78 14.95
C GLN A 287 -61.43 20.10 15.84
N SER A 288 -60.92 21.34 15.80
CA SER A 288 -59.84 21.78 16.69
C SER A 288 -60.29 21.99 18.14
N THR A 289 -61.55 22.40 18.39
CA THR A 289 -62.08 22.58 19.77
C THR A 289 -62.56 21.29 20.42
N GLN A 290 -62.99 20.28 19.66
CA GLN A 290 -63.34 18.95 20.21
C GLN A 290 -62.10 18.11 20.57
N GLY A 291 -60.94 18.34 19.93
CA GLY A 291 -59.67 17.69 20.30
C GLY A 291 -59.06 18.17 21.64
N SER A 292 -59.45 19.35 22.14
CA SER A 292 -58.92 19.91 23.40
C SER A 292 -59.82 19.71 24.63
N ARG A 293 -61.04 19.15 24.48
CA ARG A 293 -61.99 18.92 25.60
C ARG A 293 -62.14 17.46 26.04
N SER A 294 -61.47 16.50 25.40
CA SER A 294 -61.52 15.08 25.78
C SER A 294 -60.34 14.65 26.67
N SER A 295 -60.29 15.14 27.91
CA SER A 295 -59.57 14.59 29.08
C SER A 295 -59.94 15.46 30.30
N PRO A 296 -60.16 14.97 31.54
CA PRO A 296 -60.19 13.61 32.14
C PRO A 296 -61.49 13.46 33.02
N PRO A 297 -61.54 12.81 34.21
CA PRO A 297 -60.88 11.60 34.74
C PRO A 297 -61.88 10.47 35.14
N ARG A 298 -61.32 9.29 35.40
CA ARG A 298 -62.01 8.11 35.96
C ARG A 298 -62.34 8.28 37.45
N SER A 299 -63.51 7.77 37.83
CA SER A 299 -63.81 7.17 39.13
C SER A 299 -64.84 6.07 38.91
#